data_AF-A0A959PB45-F1
#
_entry.id   AF-A0A959PB45-F1
#
_cell.length_a   1.000
_cell.length_b   1.000
_cell.length_c   1.000
_cell.angle_alpha   90.00
_cell.angle_beta   90.00
_cell.angle_gamma   90.00
#
_symmetry.space_group_name_H-M   'P 1'
#
loop_
_entity.id
_entity.type
_entity.pdbx_description
1 polymer ?
#
loop_
_entity_poly.entity_id
_entity_poly.type
_entity_poly.pdbx_seq_one_letter_code
_entity_poly.pdbx_strand_id
1 'polypeptide(L)'
;FTLIAGLLSFGMSAQFVQLVVEEVNNNGAVPGRTYRIYAVVKNADDHIHAVFGEDGHPLKVESTQPFFQSEYGGGMSKEVNRASLADHKELNYDSWVTIGAEDNYSNALNVFIMTLDEFEAGKTLQTSDGAWFVTPDNSQAFAGEDKKILLLQLTTEGVVNGVINLQGRTAAGEIFKEYDLTFTCGK
;
A
#
# COMPACT_ATOMS: atom_id res chain seq x y z
N PHE A 1 49.51 15.57 20.78
CA PHE A 1 48.44 14.76 20.15
C PHE A 1 47.21 15.63 20.01
N THR A 2 46.95 16.15 18.81
CA THR A 2 45.81 17.02 18.54
C THR A 2 44.68 16.15 18.00
N LEU A 3 43.62 15.98 18.80
CA LEU A 3 42.43 15.23 18.40
C LEU A 3 41.50 16.18 17.64
N ILE A 4 41.37 16.00 16.32
CA ILE A 4 40.31 16.65 15.53
C ILE A 4 39.14 15.68 15.54
N ALA A 5 38.13 15.97 16.37
CA ALA A 5 36.84 15.30 16.34
C ALA A 5 35.98 15.94 15.23
N GLY A 6 36.01 15.38 14.03
CA GLY A 6 35.05 15.67 12.98
C GLY A 6 33.87 14.72 13.07
N LEU A 7 32.87 15.03 13.91
CA LEU A 7 31.56 14.39 13.84
C LEU A 7 30.69 15.20 12.87
N LEU A 8 30.77 14.85 11.58
CA LEU A 8 29.66 15.09 10.66
C LEU A 8 28.60 14.03 10.97
N SER A 9 27.65 14.39 11.84
CA SER A 9 26.40 13.65 11.92
C SER A 9 25.53 14.08 10.74
N PHE A 10 25.58 13.33 9.65
CA PHE A 10 24.44 13.30 8.75
C PHE A 10 23.33 12.59 9.52
N GLY A 11 22.36 13.37 10.01
CA GLY A 11 21.11 12.81 10.48
C GLY A 11 20.40 12.19 9.28
N MET A 12 20.71 10.94 8.94
CA MET A 12 19.79 10.09 8.20
C MET A 12 18.58 9.88 9.10
N SER A 13 17.66 10.83 9.09
CA SER A 13 16.31 10.52 9.53
C SER A 13 15.69 9.71 8.40
N ALA A 14 15.39 8.44 8.65
CA ALA A 14 14.57 7.66 7.73
C ALA A 14 13.27 8.44 7.44
N GLN A 15 12.97 8.60 6.15
CA GLN A 15 11.82 9.35 5.66
C GLN A 15 10.54 8.53 5.86
N PHE A 16 10.64 7.26 5.53
CA PHE A 16 9.70 6.24 5.96
C PHE A 16 9.90 5.93 7.45
N VAL A 17 8.80 5.72 8.18
CA VAL A 17 8.83 5.38 9.60
C VAL A 17 8.53 3.91 9.81
N GLN A 18 7.39 3.42 9.30
CA GLN A 18 6.94 2.03 9.46
C GLN A 18 5.72 1.71 8.57
N LEU A 19 5.42 0.43 8.42
CA LEU A 19 4.11 -0.03 7.99
C LEU A 19 3.18 -0.17 9.20
N VAL A 20 1.93 0.27 9.06
CA VAL A 20 0.86 0.07 10.05
C VAL A 20 -0.25 -0.75 9.42
N VAL A 21 -0.72 -1.76 10.15
CA VAL A 21 -1.90 -2.54 9.81
C VAL A 21 -3.04 -2.09 10.71
N GLU A 22 -4.17 -1.74 10.12
CA GLU A 22 -5.40 -1.44 10.84
C GLU A 22 -6.50 -2.41 10.42
N GLU A 23 -7.21 -2.99 11.37
CA GLU A 23 -8.38 -3.81 11.08
C GLU A 23 -9.61 -2.91 10.87
N VAL A 24 -10.32 -3.15 9.77
CA VAL A 24 -11.59 -2.49 9.45
C VAL A 24 -12.71 -3.45 9.85
N ASN A 25 -13.58 -3.02 10.78
CA ASN A 25 -14.73 -3.82 11.15
C ASN A 25 -15.70 -3.92 9.96
N ASN A 26 -15.80 -5.12 9.39
CA ASN A 26 -16.71 -5.41 8.28
C ASN A 26 -18.12 -5.84 8.73
N ASN A 27 -18.38 -5.91 10.03
CA ASN A 27 -19.66 -6.31 10.64
C ASN A 27 -20.22 -7.65 10.10
N GLY A 28 -19.36 -8.54 9.61
CA GLY A 28 -19.77 -9.80 8.99
C GLY A 28 -20.44 -9.66 7.63
N ALA A 29 -20.27 -8.52 6.95
CA ALA A 29 -20.81 -8.31 5.60
C ALA A 29 -20.16 -9.24 4.56
N VAL A 30 -18.92 -9.66 4.79
CA VAL A 30 -18.17 -10.62 3.98
C VAL A 30 -17.43 -11.61 4.89
N PRO A 31 -17.10 -12.83 4.41
CA PRO A 31 -16.27 -13.76 5.17
C PRO A 31 -14.88 -13.18 5.47
N GLY A 32 -14.34 -13.51 6.65
CA GLY A 32 -13.01 -13.09 7.07
C GLY A 32 -12.94 -11.69 7.68
N ARG A 33 -11.70 -11.21 7.84
CA ARG A 33 -11.37 -9.91 8.43
C ARG A 33 -10.79 -9.00 7.36
N THR A 34 -11.13 -7.71 7.42
CA THR A 34 -10.63 -6.69 6.49
C THR A 34 -9.51 -5.89 7.15
N TYR A 35 -8.42 -5.66 6.43
CA TYR A 35 -7.25 -4.94 6.91
C TYR A 35 -6.85 -3.84 5.93
N ARG A 36 -6.38 -2.73 6.46
CA ARG A 36 -5.74 -1.65 5.71
C ARG A 36 -4.29 -1.53 6.10
N ILE A 37 -3.42 -1.48 5.10
CA ILE A 37 -1.97 -1.37 5.28
C ILE A 37 -1.56 0.02 4.84
N TYR A 38 -0.93 0.76 5.75
CA TYR A 38 -0.47 2.12 5.54
C TYR A 38 1.04 2.21 5.63
N ALA A 39 1.64 3.08 4.82
CA ALA A 39 2.97 3.63 5.09
C ALA A 39 2.84 4.86 5.99
N VAL A 40 3.58 4.89 7.09
CA VAL A 40 3.76 6.08 7.93
C VAL A 40 5.05 6.78 7.52
N VAL A 41 4.97 8.09 7.27
CA VAL A 41 6.12 8.92 6.92
C VAL A 41 6.33 10.04 7.93
N LYS A 42 7.46 10.74 7.84
CA LYS A 42 7.86 11.73 8.84
C LYS A 42 7.04 13.03 8.80
N ASN A 43 6.76 13.55 7.61
CA ASN A 43 6.09 14.84 7.40
C ASN A 43 4.83 14.66 6.53
N ALA A 44 3.89 15.60 6.67
CA ALA A 44 2.62 15.58 5.94
C ALA A 44 2.78 15.77 4.43
N ASP A 45 3.81 16.49 4.02
CA ASP A 45 4.08 16.83 2.62
C ASP A 45 4.95 15.78 1.90
N ASP A 46 5.39 14.75 2.63
CA ASP A 46 6.07 13.63 2.02
C ASP A 46 5.04 12.74 1.31
N HIS A 47 5.46 12.09 0.23
CA HIS A 47 4.58 11.24 -0.55
C HIS A 47 5.22 9.90 -0.90
N ILE A 48 4.36 8.89 -1.01
CA ILE A 48 4.67 7.60 -1.62
C ILE A 48 3.95 7.57 -2.96
N HIS A 49 4.68 7.30 -4.03
CA HIS A 49 4.13 7.34 -5.38
C HIS A 49 4.32 6.03 -6.15
N ALA A 50 5.05 5.07 -5.60
CA ALA A 50 5.08 3.71 -6.13
C ALA A 50 5.27 2.66 -5.05
N VAL A 51 4.64 1.51 -5.26
CA VAL A 51 4.94 0.26 -4.56
C VAL A 51 5.37 -0.74 -5.61
N PHE A 52 6.54 -1.35 -5.43
CA PHE A 52 7.21 -2.06 -6.51
C PHE A 52 7.87 -3.36 -6.06
N GLY A 53 8.14 -4.24 -7.03
CA GLY A 53 9.08 -5.34 -6.93
C GLY A 53 10.20 -5.16 -7.95
N GLU A 54 11.43 -5.50 -7.59
CA GLU A 54 12.57 -5.56 -8.50
C GLU A 54 13.41 -6.81 -8.23
N ASP A 55 14.37 -7.12 -9.11
CA ASP A 55 15.26 -8.26 -8.94
C ASP A 55 16.01 -8.14 -7.59
N GLY A 56 16.05 -9.24 -6.84
CA GLY A 56 16.57 -9.27 -5.47
C GLY A 56 15.65 -8.71 -4.38
N HIS A 57 14.64 -7.90 -4.74
CA HIS A 57 13.67 -7.28 -3.82
C HIS A 57 12.22 -7.48 -4.33
N PRO A 58 11.70 -8.72 -4.30
CA PRO A 58 10.38 -8.98 -4.84
C PRO A 58 9.27 -8.33 -4.00
N LEU A 59 8.19 -7.94 -4.66
CA LEU A 59 6.93 -7.67 -3.99
C LEU A 59 6.15 -8.97 -3.89
N LYS A 60 5.71 -9.33 -2.68
CA LYS A 60 4.88 -10.52 -2.46
C LYS A 60 3.95 -10.33 -1.27
N VAL A 61 2.65 -10.50 -1.49
CA VAL A 61 1.62 -10.53 -0.45
C VAL A 61 0.82 -11.82 -0.60
N GLU A 62 0.92 -12.69 0.40
CA GLU A 62 0.30 -14.02 0.40
C GLU A 62 -0.55 -14.25 1.64
N SER A 63 -1.60 -15.06 1.49
CA SER A 63 -2.50 -15.44 2.58
C SER A 63 -2.65 -16.96 2.64
N THR A 64 -2.91 -17.49 3.83
CA THR A 64 -3.21 -18.92 4.03
C THR A 64 -4.61 -19.33 3.55
N GLN A 65 -5.47 -18.37 3.24
CA GLN A 65 -6.79 -18.55 2.62
C GLN A 65 -6.94 -17.53 1.50
N PRO A 66 -7.85 -17.74 0.53
CA PRO A 66 -8.04 -16.79 -0.56
C PRO A 66 -8.33 -15.36 -0.06
N PHE A 67 -7.90 -14.37 -0.83
CA PHE A 67 -8.40 -13.00 -0.68
C PHE A 67 -9.83 -12.93 -1.16
N PHE A 68 -10.68 -12.25 -0.39
CA PHE A 68 -12.03 -11.93 -0.81
C PHE A 68 -11.98 -10.89 -1.92
N GLN A 69 -12.70 -11.15 -3.00
CA GLN A 69 -12.85 -10.26 -4.15
C GLN A 69 -14.33 -10.08 -4.47
N SER A 70 -14.77 -8.83 -4.59
CA SER A 70 -16.15 -8.46 -4.90
C SER A 70 -16.42 -8.59 -6.39
N GLU A 71 -17.58 -9.15 -6.77
CA GLU A 71 -17.99 -9.20 -8.18
C GLU A 71 -18.28 -7.81 -8.79
N TYR A 72 -18.40 -6.78 -7.96
CA TYR A 72 -18.65 -5.39 -8.36
C TYR A 72 -17.40 -4.51 -8.35
N GLY A 73 -16.25 -5.09 -7.97
CA GLY A 73 -15.00 -4.39 -7.75
C GLY A 73 -13.91 -4.80 -8.72
N GLY A 74 -12.67 -4.66 -8.23
CA GLY A 74 -11.46 -4.88 -9.01
C GLY A 74 -10.21 -4.66 -8.16
N GLY A 75 -9.09 -5.16 -8.63
CA GLY A 75 -7.84 -5.21 -7.86
C GLY A 75 -7.19 -3.86 -7.57
N MET A 76 -7.71 -2.77 -8.13
CA MET A 76 -7.29 -1.41 -7.84
C MET A 76 -8.41 -0.62 -7.18
N SER A 77 -8.08 0.23 -6.21
CA SER A 77 -9.06 1.14 -5.56
C SER A 77 -9.85 1.98 -6.55
N LYS A 78 -9.28 2.33 -7.72
CA LYS A 78 -9.98 3.10 -8.77
C LYS A 78 -11.16 2.35 -9.41
N GLU A 79 -11.25 1.04 -9.21
CA GLU A 79 -12.31 0.17 -9.72
C GLU A 79 -13.47 0.05 -8.72
N VAL A 80 -13.27 0.50 -7.48
CA VAL A 80 -14.34 0.64 -6.49
C VAL A 80 -15.22 1.83 -6.88
N ASN A 81 -16.41 1.55 -7.42
CA ASN A 81 -17.38 2.57 -7.75
C ASN A 81 -18.12 3.05 -6.50
N ARG A 82 -17.80 4.26 -6.02
CA ARG A 82 -18.41 4.84 -4.81
C ARG A 82 -19.94 4.86 -4.85
N ALA A 83 -20.54 5.08 -6.02
CA ALA A 83 -22.00 5.14 -6.16
C ALA A 83 -22.68 3.78 -5.90
N SER A 84 -21.94 2.68 -6.09
CA SER A 84 -22.43 1.31 -5.91
C SER A 84 -22.35 0.82 -4.46
N LEU A 85 -21.59 1.48 -3.59
CA LEU A 85 -21.30 1.01 -2.22
C LEU A 85 -22.54 0.89 -1.31
N ALA A 86 -23.60 1.66 -1.60
CA ALA A 86 -24.84 1.62 -0.84
C ALA A 86 -25.65 0.34 -1.12
N ASP A 87 -25.65 -0.10 -2.38
CA ASP A 87 -26.41 -1.25 -2.85
C ASP A 87 -25.59 -2.55 -2.76
N HIS A 88 -24.27 -2.44 -2.89
CA HIS A 88 -23.30 -3.55 -2.85
C HIS A 88 -22.37 -3.38 -1.65
N LYS A 89 -22.83 -3.82 -0.48
CA LYS A 89 -22.12 -3.58 0.78
C LYS A 89 -20.78 -4.32 0.84
N GLU A 90 -20.72 -5.49 0.23
CA GLU A 90 -19.53 -6.32 0.08
C GLU A 90 -18.38 -5.61 -0.64
N LEU A 91 -18.69 -4.68 -1.55
CA LEU A 91 -17.68 -3.88 -2.26
C LEU A 91 -16.85 -3.00 -1.31
N ASN A 92 -17.39 -2.60 -0.15
CA ASN A 92 -16.64 -1.85 0.85
C ASN A 92 -15.46 -2.64 1.43
N TYR A 93 -15.49 -3.97 1.29
CA TYR A 93 -14.54 -4.91 1.88
C TYR A 93 -13.79 -5.71 0.82
N ASP A 94 -13.83 -5.25 -0.43
CA ASP A 94 -13.05 -5.80 -1.52
C ASP A 94 -11.53 -5.70 -1.26
N SER A 95 -10.73 -6.57 -1.89
CA SER A 95 -9.28 -6.56 -1.75
C SER A 95 -8.63 -5.85 -2.93
N TRP A 96 -7.88 -4.79 -2.68
CA TRP A 96 -7.30 -3.96 -3.74
C TRP A 96 -5.99 -3.29 -3.33
N VAL A 97 -5.22 -2.90 -4.34
CA VAL A 97 -4.04 -2.05 -4.21
C VAL A 97 -4.40 -0.58 -4.36
N THR A 98 -3.67 0.30 -3.68
CA THR A 98 -3.85 1.75 -3.82
C THR A 98 -2.58 2.54 -3.52
N ILE A 99 -2.69 3.85 -3.78
CA ILE A 99 -1.90 4.90 -3.14
C ILE A 99 -2.89 5.99 -2.72
N GLY A 100 -3.20 6.03 -1.42
CA GLY A 100 -4.00 7.04 -0.73
C GLY A 100 -5.50 7.11 -1.05
N ALA A 101 -5.94 6.79 -2.27
CA ALA A 101 -7.34 6.82 -2.66
C ALA A 101 -8.08 5.51 -2.31
N GLU A 102 -9.39 5.57 -2.07
CA GLU A 102 -10.19 4.40 -1.67
C GLU A 102 -11.25 4.00 -2.71
N ASP A 103 -11.44 4.81 -3.74
CA ASP A 103 -12.45 4.59 -4.78
C ASP A 103 -12.09 5.27 -6.11
N ASN A 104 -13.04 5.27 -7.05
CA ASN A 104 -12.88 5.82 -8.39
C ASN A 104 -12.82 7.35 -8.49
N TYR A 105 -13.06 8.12 -7.41
CA TYR A 105 -13.02 9.58 -7.47
C TYR A 105 -11.60 10.11 -7.30
N SER A 106 -11.16 10.92 -8.28
CA SER A 106 -9.83 11.56 -8.27
C SER A 106 -8.68 10.57 -8.09
N ASN A 107 -8.85 9.36 -8.63
CA ASN A 107 -7.89 8.28 -8.48
C ASN A 107 -7.17 7.98 -9.78
N ALA A 108 -5.88 8.33 -9.82
CA ALA A 108 -4.99 8.18 -10.96
C ALA A 108 -4.07 6.95 -10.85
N LEU A 109 -4.45 5.96 -10.03
CA LEU A 109 -3.66 4.74 -9.88
C LEU A 109 -3.48 4.01 -11.22
N ASN A 110 -2.27 3.52 -11.44
CA ASN A 110 -1.90 2.71 -12.60
C ASN A 110 -0.95 1.58 -12.18
N VAL A 111 -0.81 0.59 -13.05
CA VAL A 111 0.15 -0.50 -12.92
C VAL A 111 1.15 -0.47 -14.08
N PHE A 112 2.35 -0.98 -13.85
CA PHE A 112 3.40 -1.12 -14.84
C PHE A 112 4.04 -2.50 -14.73
N ILE A 113 4.13 -3.23 -15.85
CA ILE A 113 4.76 -4.57 -16.01
C ILE A 113 4.13 -5.72 -15.20
N MET A 114 3.30 -5.42 -14.19
CA MET A 114 2.55 -6.42 -13.43
C MET A 114 1.11 -6.60 -13.92
N THR A 115 0.52 -7.76 -13.59
CA THR A 115 -0.92 -8.02 -13.66
C THR A 115 -1.48 -8.29 -12.26
N LEU A 116 -2.77 -8.04 -12.07
CA LEU A 116 -3.50 -8.35 -10.85
C LEU A 116 -4.40 -9.60 -11.00
N ASP A 117 -4.43 -10.27 -12.16
CA ASP A 117 -5.38 -11.36 -12.44
C ASP A 117 -5.37 -12.49 -11.39
N GLU A 118 -4.18 -12.91 -10.92
CA GLU A 118 -4.08 -13.94 -9.88
C GLU A 118 -4.57 -13.42 -8.52
N PHE A 119 -4.32 -12.14 -8.22
CA PHE A 119 -4.83 -11.49 -7.02
C PHE A 119 -6.36 -11.37 -7.06
N GLU A 120 -6.92 -11.02 -8.22
CA GLU A 120 -8.38 -11.02 -8.51
C GLU A 120 -9.01 -12.42 -8.45
N ALA A 121 -8.21 -13.45 -8.67
CA ALA A 121 -8.62 -14.84 -8.43
C ALA A 121 -8.48 -15.27 -6.95
N GLY A 122 -8.23 -14.32 -6.05
CA GLY A 122 -8.07 -14.53 -4.60
C GLY A 122 -6.71 -15.11 -4.20
N LYS A 123 -5.69 -15.07 -5.06
CA LYS A 123 -4.38 -15.68 -4.80
C LYS A 123 -3.31 -14.62 -4.47
N THR A 124 -2.06 -15.07 -4.37
CA THR A 124 -0.90 -14.22 -4.07
C THR A 124 -0.75 -13.06 -5.06
N LEU A 125 -0.61 -11.85 -4.52
CA LEU A 125 -0.14 -10.68 -5.26
C LEU A 125 1.39 -10.70 -5.29
N GLN A 126 2.00 -10.74 -6.47
CA GLN A 126 3.46 -10.79 -6.57
C GLN A 126 4.01 -10.22 -7.88
N THR A 127 5.20 -9.62 -7.81
CA THR A 127 6.00 -9.22 -8.96
C THR A 127 7.46 -9.03 -8.55
N SER A 128 8.38 -9.18 -9.49
CA SER A 128 9.83 -8.94 -9.31
C SER A 128 10.37 -7.90 -10.30
N ASP A 129 9.52 -7.20 -11.04
CA ASP A 129 9.89 -6.22 -12.06
C ASP A 129 8.80 -5.16 -12.33
N GLY A 130 7.70 -5.20 -11.58
CA GLY A 130 6.53 -4.35 -11.78
C GLY A 130 6.18 -3.50 -10.56
N ALA A 131 5.23 -2.59 -10.75
CA ALA A 131 4.78 -1.66 -9.73
C ALA A 131 3.33 -1.24 -9.95
N TRP A 132 2.66 -0.82 -8.87
CA TRP A 132 1.57 0.13 -8.98
C TRP A 132 2.03 1.51 -8.52
N PHE A 133 1.53 2.55 -9.17
CA PHE A 133 2.03 3.89 -9.00
C PHE A 133 1.01 4.97 -9.34
N VAL A 134 1.32 6.18 -8.90
CA VAL A 134 0.68 7.44 -9.30
C VAL A 134 1.79 8.43 -9.68
N THR A 135 1.45 9.51 -10.37
CA THR A 135 2.44 10.57 -10.55
C THR A 135 2.71 11.25 -9.21
N PRO A 136 3.98 11.60 -8.88
CA PRO A 136 4.33 12.16 -7.57
C PRO A 136 3.61 13.47 -7.20
N ASP A 137 3.15 14.22 -8.20
CA ASP A 137 2.40 15.47 -8.05
C ASP A 137 0.90 15.27 -7.80
N ASN A 138 0.40 14.04 -7.85
CA ASN A 138 -0.99 13.75 -7.54
C ASN A 138 -1.24 13.87 -6.04
N SER A 139 -2.31 14.58 -5.65
CA SER A 139 -2.71 14.78 -4.25
C SER A 139 -2.89 13.47 -3.48
N GLN A 140 -3.29 12.37 -4.13
CA GLN A 140 -3.48 11.07 -3.46
C GLN A 140 -2.17 10.45 -2.97
N ALA A 141 -1.01 10.92 -3.45
CA ALA A 141 0.29 10.40 -3.04
C ALA A 141 0.75 10.97 -1.68
N PHE A 142 0.19 12.11 -1.26
CA PHE A 142 0.62 12.86 -0.10
C PHE A 142 0.11 12.23 1.20
N ALA A 143 0.95 12.25 2.23
CA ALA A 143 0.66 11.67 3.53
C ALA A 143 -0.42 12.42 4.32
N GLY A 144 -0.55 13.74 4.13
CA GLY A 144 -1.49 14.55 4.88
C GLY A 144 -1.16 14.63 6.39
N GLU A 145 -2.07 15.20 7.16
CA GLU A 145 -1.83 15.55 8.57
C GLU A 145 -1.60 14.33 9.48
N ASP A 146 -2.22 13.19 9.17
CA ASP A 146 -2.04 11.93 9.90
C ASP A 146 -0.77 11.18 9.50
N LYS A 147 -0.09 11.66 8.46
CA LYS A 147 1.18 11.17 7.92
C LYS A 147 1.09 9.72 7.43
N LYS A 148 -0.09 9.29 6.99
CA LYS A 148 -0.35 7.93 6.54
C LYS A 148 -0.76 7.93 5.07
N ILE A 149 -0.17 7.02 4.30
CA ILE A 149 -0.61 6.73 2.95
C ILE A 149 -1.13 5.30 2.93
N LEU A 150 -2.41 5.12 2.57
CA LEU A 150 -2.99 3.78 2.36
C LEU A 150 -2.33 3.13 1.14
N LEU A 151 -1.95 1.86 1.25
CA LEU A 151 -1.29 1.09 0.20
C LEU A 151 -2.11 -0.11 -0.28
N LEU A 152 -2.84 -0.74 0.64
CA LEU A 152 -3.60 -1.97 0.40
C LEU A 152 -4.84 -1.99 1.28
N GLN A 153 -5.95 -2.51 0.74
CA GLN A 153 -7.02 -3.11 1.54
C GLN A 153 -7.05 -4.61 1.23
N LEU A 154 -7.05 -5.46 2.25
CA LEU A 154 -7.04 -6.92 2.11
C LEU A 154 -8.12 -7.53 3.00
N THR A 155 -8.95 -8.39 2.43
CA THR A 155 -9.93 -9.16 3.19
C THR A 155 -9.67 -10.65 3.03
N THR A 156 -9.56 -11.39 4.13
CA THR A 156 -9.35 -12.85 4.09
C THR A 156 -9.69 -13.49 5.44
N GLU A 157 -10.02 -14.79 5.41
CA GLU A 157 -10.10 -15.64 6.62
C GLU A 157 -8.71 -16.12 7.10
N GLY A 158 -7.68 -15.93 6.26
CA GLY A 158 -6.33 -16.41 6.49
C GLY A 158 -5.44 -15.47 7.30
N VAL A 159 -4.20 -15.93 7.48
CA VAL A 159 -3.08 -15.13 7.96
C VAL A 159 -2.33 -14.59 6.75
N VAL A 160 -2.15 -13.28 6.67
CA VAL A 160 -1.43 -12.62 5.57
C VAL A 160 0.01 -12.35 5.99
N ASN A 161 0.95 -12.65 5.10
CA ASN A 161 2.33 -12.17 5.18
C ASN A 161 2.65 -11.38 3.92
N GLY A 162 3.20 -10.18 4.09
CA GLY A 162 3.56 -9.30 2.99
C GLY A 162 5.01 -8.82 3.09
N VAL A 163 5.64 -8.69 1.93
CA VAL A 163 6.88 -7.94 1.69
C VAL A 163 6.64 -7.00 0.51
N ILE A 164 6.89 -5.71 0.72
CA ILE A 164 6.70 -4.66 -0.28
C ILE A 164 7.89 -3.70 -0.28
N ASN A 165 8.11 -3.01 -1.40
CA ASN A 165 9.10 -1.96 -1.52
C ASN A 165 8.40 -0.66 -1.90
N LEU A 166 8.91 0.47 -1.41
CA LEU A 166 8.28 1.78 -1.60
C LEU A 166 9.24 2.74 -2.26
N GLN A 167 8.73 3.54 -3.18
CA GLN A 167 9.40 4.74 -3.66
C GLN A 167 8.55 5.96 -3.34
N GLY A 168 9.20 6.97 -2.80
CA GLY A 168 8.57 8.22 -2.42
C GLY A 168 9.46 9.42 -2.68
N ARG A 169 8.97 10.58 -2.26
CA ARG A 169 9.72 11.83 -2.30
C ARG A 169 9.46 12.63 -1.02
N THR A 170 10.51 13.28 -0.54
CA THR A 170 10.41 14.20 0.59
C THR A 170 9.74 15.51 0.20
N ALA A 171 9.28 16.29 1.18
CA ALA A 171 8.83 17.67 1.01
C ALA A 171 9.91 18.57 0.35
N ALA A 172 11.19 18.27 0.56
CA ALA A 172 12.31 18.97 -0.08
C ALA A 172 12.55 18.53 -1.53
N GLY A 173 11.80 17.53 -2.02
CA GLY A 173 11.86 17.04 -3.39
C GLY A 173 12.87 15.92 -3.61
N GLU A 174 13.46 15.35 -2.56
CA GLU A 174 14.43 14.25 -2.64
C GLU A 174 13.71 12.91 -2.81
N ILE A 175 14.15 12.09 -3.76
CA ILE A 175 13.59 10.75 -3.97
C ILE A 175 14.24 9.76 -3.00
N PHE A 176 13.43 8.89 -2.40
CA PHE A 176 13.89 7.80 -1.55
C PHE A 176 13.24 6.48 -1.95
N LYS A 177 13.93 5.38 -1.63
CA LYS A 177 13.44 4.01 -1.77
C LYS A 177 13.61 3.27 -0.46
N GLU A 178 12.65 2.43 -0.13
CA GLU A 178 12.69 1.51 1.01
C GLU A 178 12.41 0.11 0.51
N TYR A 179 13.18 -0.86 1.00
CA TYR A 179 13.19 -2.22 0.51
C TYR A 179 12.80 -3.22 1.58
N ASP A 180 12.19 -4.33 1.14
CA ASP A 180 11.84 -5.50 1.94
C ASP A 180 11.04 -5.16 3.21
N LEU A 181 10.12 -4.20 3.11
CA LEU A 181 9.25 -3.81 4.21
C LEU A 181 8.21 -4.90 4.44
N THR A 182 8.16 -5.43 5.66
CA THR A 182 7.29 -6.57 5.99
C THR A 182 6.10 -6.18 6.84
N PHE A 183 4.98 -6.87 6.65
CA PHE A 183 3.81 -6.79 7.51
C PHE A 183 3.13 -8.16 7.66
N THR A 184 2.37 -8.31 8.75
CA THR A 184 1.54 -9.49 9.01
C THR A 184 0.19 -9.06 9.57
N CYS A 185 -0.88 -9.68 9.12
CA CYS A 185 -2.22 -9.54 9.71
C CYS A 185 -2.95 -10.89 9.74
N GLY A 186 -4.11 -10.97 10.38
CA GLY A 186 -4.83 -12.25 10.50
C GLY A 186 -4.35 -13.17 11.63
N LYS A 187 -3.52 -12.68 12.55
CA LYS A 187 -3.16 -13.41 13.78
C LYS A 187 -4.28 -13.39 14.82
#